data_AF-A0A359M9S6-F1
#
_entry.id   AF-A0A359M9S6-F1
#
_cell.length_a   1.000
_cell.length_b   1.000
_cell.length_c   1.000
_cell.angle_alpha   90.00
_cell.angle_beta   90.00
_cell.angle_gamma   90.00
#
_symmetry.space_group_name_H-M   'P 1'
#
loop_
_entity.id
_entity.type
_entity.pdbx_description
1 polymer ?
#
loop_
_entity_poly.entity_id
_entity_poly.type
_entity_poly.pdbx_seq_one_letter_code
_entity_poly.pdbx_strand_id
1 'polypeptide(L)'
;MKVLNKSYEINLNMIFDKLPDYPAFDLTLRRAPKRELLLNDSEIELALQNALRYVPNAWHELLASEFLDELLTRGRIYGYRFRPATPIYGKPIDQYKGNTIEGQAFQVMIDNNLNPEVALYPYELVTYGETGQVMQNWMQYHLIKKYLEIMNGEQTLVVMSGHPLGLFKSNLESPRVIITNGLMVGLYDNLEGFNRAAALGVANYGQMTAGGWMYIGPQGIVHGTYSTLLNAGRLKLGIDPKDDLRGKPFVSSGLGG
;
A
#
# COMPACT_ATOMS: atom_id res chain seq x y z
N MET A 1 -26.42 26.95 0.98
CA MET A 1 -25.67 25.94 1.76
C MET A 1 -26.21 24.56 1.40
N LYS A 2 -25.33 23.59 1.10
CA LYS A 2 -25.58 22.20 0.67
C LYS A 2 -26.00 21.95 -0.79
N VAL A 3 -25.05 22.11 -1.70
CA VAL A 3 -24.84 21.05 -2.71
C VAL A 3 -23.90 20.06 -2.03
N LEU A 4 -24.46 19.01 -1.40
CA LEU A 4 -23.66 17.87 -0.99
C LEU A 4 -23.10 17.28 -2.27
N ASN A 5 -21.77 17.40 -2.45
CA ASN A 5 -21.01 16.75 -3.49
C ASN A 5 -21.46 15.29 -3.57
N LYS A 6 -22.04 14.87 -4.71
CA LYS A 6 -22.13 13.45 -5.01
C LYS A 6 -20.70 12.95 -5.14
N SER A 7 -20.18 12.29 -4.10
CA SER A 7 -19.05 11.40 -4.25
C SER A 7 -19.45 10.36 -5.29
N TYR A 8 -18.66 10.26 -6.37
CA TYR A 8 -18.80 9.12 -7.28
C TYR A 8 -18.31 7.90 -6.53
N GLU A 9 -19.20 7.17 -5.87
CA GLU A 9 -18.83 5.96 -5.15
C GLU A 9 -18.64 4.81 -6.14
N ILE A 10 -17.38 4.44 -6.37
CA ILE A 10 -17.01 3.31 -7.22
C ILE A 10 -17.05 2.05 -6.38
N ASN A 11 -17.71 1.03 -6.90
CA ASN A 11 -17.80 -0.30 -6.31
C ASN A 11 -17.15 -1.35 -7.22
N LEU A 12 -16.76 -2.50 -6.66
CA LEU A 12 -16.07 -3.54 -7.44
C LEU A 12 -16.91 -4.15 -8.57
N ASN A 13 -18.24 -4.09 -8.52
CA ASN A 13 -19.10 -4.50 -9.65
C ASN A 13 -18.95 -3.62 -10.90
N MET A 14 -18.41 -2.41 -10.76
CA MET A 14 -18.10 -1.54 -11.91
C MET A 14 -16.76 -1.90 -12.58
N ILE A 15 -15.98 -2.79 -11.94
CA ILE A 15 -14.64 -3.21 -12.37
C ILE A 15 -14.67 -4.69 -12.80
N PHE A 16 -15.45 -5.51 -12.11
CA PHE A 16 -15.59 -6.94 -12.36
C PHE A 16 -17.04 -7.28 -12.68
N ASP A 17 -17.29 -7.78 -13.89
CA ASP A 17 -18.62 -8.22 -14.34
C ASP A 17 -19.11 -9.46 -13.58
N LYS A 18 -18.17 -10.30 -13.13
CA LYS A 18 -18.39 -11.51 -12.33
C LYS A 18 -17.30 -11.66 -11.29
N LEU A 19 -17.55 -12.49 -10.29
CA LEU A 19 -16.53 -12.85 -9.32
C LEU A 19 -15.33 -13.49 -10.04
N PRO A 20 -14.10 -12.97 -9.89
CA PRO A 20 -12.93 -13.54 -10.54
C PRO A 20 -12.54 -14.88 -9.90
N ASP A 21 -11.87 -15.73 -10.69
CA ASP A 21 -11.32 -16.99 -10.20
C ASP A 21 -10.24 -16.75 -9.15
N TYR A 22 -10.05 -17.73 -8.26
CA TYR A 22 -9.03 -17.61 -7.20
C TYR A 22 -7.63 -17.76 -7.82
N PRO A 23 -6.73 -16.77 -7.67
CA PRO A 23 -5.47 -16.78 -8.39
C PRO A 23 -4.45 -17.74 -7.78
N ALA A 24 -3.64 -18.37 -8.62
CA ALA A 24 -2.53 -19.22 -8.19
C ALA A 24 -1.37 -18.40 -7.59
N PHE A 25 -0.69 -18.96 -6.59
CA PHE A 25 0.49 -18.35 -5.97
C PHE A 25 1.76 -18.97 -6.52
N ASP A 26 2.73 -18.13 -6.87
CA ASP A 26 4.09 -18.54 -7.14
C ASP A 26 4.78 -18.84 -5.81
N LEU A 27 5.26 -20.07 -5.66
CA LEU A 27 5.91 -20.55 -4.44
C LEU A 27 7.34 -20.03 -4.29
N THR A 28 7.94 -19.45 -5.34
CA THR A 28 9.28 -18.85 -5.23
C THR A 28 9.25 -17.44 -4.64
N LEU A 29 8.09 -16.78 -4.66
CA LEU A 29 7.92 -15.45 -4.08
C LEU A 29 7.70 -15.53 -2.57
N ARG A 30 8.37 -14.64 -1.85
CA ARG A 30 8.23 -14.54 -0.39
C ARG A 30 6.81 -14.13 -0.01
N ARG A 31 6.37 -14.64 1.15
CA ARG A 31 5.09 -14.32 1.78
C ARG A 31 5.33 -13.64 3.11
N ALA A 32 4.49 -12.68 3.46
CA ALA A 32 4.53 -12.10 4.79
C ALA A 32 4.21 -13.18 5.84
N PRO A 33 4.87 -13.16 7.01
CA PRO A 33 4.49 -14.02 8.12
C PRO A 33 3.07 -13.68 8.60
N LYS A 34 2.43 -14.63 9.30
CA LYS A 34 1.14 -14.38 9.96
C LYS A 34 1.26 -13.17 10.89
N ARG A 35 0.33 -12.22 10.73
CA ARG A 35 0.24 -11.04 11.60
C ARG A 35 -0.47 -11.39 12.90
N GLU A 36 -0.16 -10.62 13.93
CA GLU A 36 -0.86 -10.70 15.20
C GLU A 36 -2.35 -10.38 15.01
N LEU A 37 -3.21 -11.20 15.64
CA LEU A 37 -4.66 -11.09 15.61
C LEU A 37 -5.19 -11.16 17.04
N LEU A 38 -5.62 -10.02 17.58
CA LEU A 38 -6.14 -9.87 18.96
C LEU A 38 -7.64 -9.54 18.99
N LEU A 39 -8.34 -9.79 17.87
CA LEU A 39 -9.77 -9.47 17.76
C LEU A 39 -10.60 -10.51 18.52
N ASN A 40 -11.61 -10.05 19.24
CA ASN A 40 -12.66 -10.92 19.77
C ASN A 40 -13.71 -11.24 18.68
N ASP A 41 -14.70 -12.09 18.99
CA ASP A 41 -15.69 -12.55 18.01
C ASP A 41 -16.50 -11.41 17.35
N SER A 42 -16.92 -10.39 18.10
CA SER A 42 -17.67 -9.26 17.52
C SER A 42 -16.79 -8.37 16.64
N GLU A 43 -15.49 -8.31 16.94
CA GLU A 43 -14.53 -7.60 16.12
C GLU A 43 -14.11 -8.36 14.88
N ILE A 44 -14.07 -9.69 14.94
CA ILE A 44 -13.91 -10.54 13.77
C ILE A 44 -15.10 -10.31 12.83
N GLU A 45 -16.33 -10.31 13.36
CA GLU A 45 -17.52 -9.97 12.57
C GLU A 45 -17.40 -8.57 11.94
N LEU A 46 -16.99 -7.57 12.72
CA LEU A 46 -16.77 -6.21 12.22
C LEU A 46 -15.67 -6.15 11.15
N ALA A 47 -14.58 -6.89 11.29
CA ALA A 47 -13.51 -6.96 10.29
C ALA A 47 -14.03 -7.54 8.97
N LEU A 48 -14.88 -8.57 9.03
CA LEU A 48 -15.53 -9.15 7.86
C LEU A 48 -16.49 -8.14 7.20
N GLN A 49 -17.36 -7.50 7.98
CA GLN A 49 -18.25 -6.45 7.47
C GLN A 49 -17.45 -5.31 6.80
N ASN A 50 -16.34 -4.91 7.41
CA ASN A 50 -15.43 -3.89 6.89
C ASN A 50 -14.77 -4.31 5.58
N ALA A 51 -14.44 -5.58 5.36
CA ALA A 51 -13.93 -6.07 4.08
C ALA A 51 -15.05 -6.21 3.03
N LEU A 52 -16.21 -6.73 3.44
CA LEU A 52 -17.36 -6.96 2.58
C LEU A 52 -17.97 -5.66 2.02
N ARG A 53 -17.75 -4.51 2.66
CA ARG A 53 -18.19 -3.19 2.15
C ARG A 53 -17.69 -2.87 0.74
N TYR A 54 -16.58 -3.48 0.31
CA TYR A 54 -16.01 -3.23 -1.02
C TYR A 54 -16.61 -4.11 -2.13
N VAL A 55 -17.33 -5.16 -1.78
CA VAL A 55 -17.81 -6.18 -2.72
C VAL A 55 -19.34 -6.20 -2.78
N PRO A 56 -19.93 -6.54 -3.94
CA PRO A 56 -21.38 -6.68 -4.08
C PRO A 56 -21.96 -7.75 -3.15
N ASN A 57 -23.17 -7.49 -2.63
CA ASN A 57 -23.87 -8.40 -1.72
C ASN A 57 -24.03 -9.83 -2.29
N ALA A 58 -24.17 -9.95 -3.61
CA ALA A 58 -24.28 -11.25 -4.29
C ALA A 58 -23.05 -12.16 -4.10
N TRP A 59 -21.89 -11.61 -3.70
CA TRP A 59 -20.67 -12.37 -3.47
C TRP A 59 -20.38 -12.56 -1.97
N HIS A 60 -21.17 -11.97 -1.07
CA HIS A 60 -20.88 -11.95 0.36
C HIS A 60 -20.83 -13.35 0.97
N GLU A 61 -21.75 -14.24 0.61
CA GLU A 61 -21.81 -15.59 1.17
C GLU A 61 -20.50 -16.36 0.98
N LEU A 62 -19.98 -16.36 -0.25
CA LEU A 62 -18.70 -17.00 -0.55
C LEU A 62 -17.52 -16.24 0.06
N LEU A 63 -17.45 -14.91 -0.17
CA LEU A 63 -16.30 -14.10 0.24
C LEU A 63 -16.16 -13.96 1.75
N ALA A 64 -17.26 -14.01 2.52
CA ALA A 64 -17.19 -13.98 3.97
C ALA A 64 -16.36 -15.16 4.51
N SER A 65 -16.54 -16.36 3.94
CA SER A 65 -15.78 -17.54 4.32
C SER A 65 -14.30 -17.43 3.96
N GLU A 66 -13.98 -16.89 2.79
CA GLU A 66 -12.59 -16.66 2.35
C GLU A 66 -11.90 -15.59 3.18
N PHE A 67 -12.57 -14.48 3.45
CA PHE A 67 -12.04 -13.40 4.26
C PHE A 67 -11.85 -13.85 5.72
N LEU A 68 -12.72 -14.69 6.25
CA LEU A 68 -12.53 -15.28 7.56
C LEU A 68 -11.30 -16.18 7.60
N ASP A 69 -11.12 -17.04 6.60
CA ASP A 69 -9.92 -17.88 6.48
C ASP A 69 -8.64 -17.02 6.39
N GLU A 70 -8.63 -15.99 5.55
CA GLU A 70 -7.50 -15.06 5.44
C GLU A 70 -7.21 -14.38 6.79
N LEU A 71 -8.24 -13.88 7.48
CA LEU A 71 -8.09 -13.24 8.77
C LEU A 71 -7.49 -14.20 9.81
N LEU A 72 -7.97 -15.44 9.90
CA LEU A 72 -7.50 -16.41 10.90
C LEU A 72 -6.11 -16.97 10.58
N THR A 73 -5.81 -17.22 9.31
CA THR A 73 -4.55 -17.84 8.88
C THR A 73 -3.42 -16.83 8.66
N ARG A 74 -3.75 -15.58 8.30
CA ARG A 74 -2.77 -14.52 8.01
C ARG A 74 -2.81 -13.34 8.98
N GLY A 75 -3.85 -13.25 9.80
CA GLY A 75 -4.07 -12.13 10.71
C GLY A 75 -4.66 -10.89 10.03
N ARG A 76 -4.89 -10.92 8.71
CA ARG A 76 -5.38 -9.80 7.90
C ARG A 76 -6.20 -10.33 6.73
N ILE A 77 -7.14 -9.52 6.24
CA ILE A 77 -7.91 -9.78 5.02
C ILE A 77 -7.23 -9.02 3.88
N TYR A 78 -6.55 -9.75 2.99
CA TYR A 78 -5.88 -9.19 1.81
C TYR A 78 -6.79 -9.21 0.58
N GLY A 79 -7.83 -10.03 0.59
CA GLY A 79 -8.72 -10.26 -0.54
C GLY A 79 -7.97 -10.87 -1.72
N TYR A 80 -7.23 -11.95 -1.49
CA TYR A 80 -6.33 -12.54 -2.49
C TYR A 80 -7.03 -12.86 -3.81
N ARG A 81 -8.32 -13.20 -3.78
CA ARG A 81 -9.14 -13.42 -4.97
C ARG A 81 -9.10 -12.26 -5.97
N PHE A 82 -8.99 -11.03 -5.48
CA PHE A 82 -8.94 -9.83 -6.32
C PHE A 82 -7.54 -9.47 -6.78
N ARG A 83 -6.49 -10.21 -6.40
CA ARG A 83 -5.15 -9.94 -6.89
C ARG A 83 -5.07 -10.15 -8.41
N PRO A 84 -4.45 -9.23 -9.17
CA PRO A 84 -4.14 -9.47 -10.58
C PRO A 84 -3.38 -10.79 -10.78
N ALA A 85 -3.87 -11.63 -11.70
CA ALA A 85 -3.22 -12.89 -12.04
C ALA A 85 -1.91 -12.69 -12.82
N THR A 86 -1.80 -11.59 -13.57
CA THR A 86 -0.59 -11.21 -14.30
C THR A 86 0.41 -10.51 -13.39
N PRO A 87 1.73 -10.69 -13.61
CA PRO A 87 2.76 -9.92 -12.93
C PRO A 87 2.52 -8.41 -13.04
N ILE A 88 2.66 -7.72 -11.92
CA ILE A 88 2.51 -6.27 -11.81
C ILE A 88 3.91 -5.66 -11.93
N TYR A 89 4.04 -4.59 -12.72
CA TYR A 89 5.25 -3.78 -12.80
C TYR A 89 4.88 -2.39 -13.34
N GLY A 90 5.70 -1.39 -13.05
CA GLY A 90 5.52 -0.04 -13.59
C GLY A 90 5.73 -0.04 -15.12
N LYS A 91 4.64 0.08 -15.88
CA LYS A 91 4.68 0.16 -17.36
C LYS A 91 4.98 1.60 -17.82
N PRO A 92 5.33 1.80 -19.10
CA PRO A 92 5.27 3.12 -19.72
C PRO A 92 3.92 3.80 -19.47
N ILE A 93 3.95 5.11 -19.18
CA ILE A 93 2.78 5.88 -18.71
C ILE A 93 1.60 5.86 -19.69
N ASP A 94 1.89 5.80 -20.99
CA ASP A 94 0.94 5.75 -22.10
C ASP A 94 0.15 4.43 -22.18
N GLN A 95 0.59 3.39 -21.45
CA GLN A 95 -0.14 2.11 -21.34
C GLN A 95 -1.21 2.12 -20.24
N TYR A 96 -1.26 3.17 -19.42
CA TYR A 96 -2.28 3.32 -18.39
C TYR A 96 -3.47 4.11 -18.92
N LYS A 97 -4.69 3.65 -18.62
CA LYS A 97 -5.90 4.42 -18.88
C LYS A 97 -6.00 5.55 -17.86
N GLY A 98 -6.33 6.75 -18.32
CA GLY A 98 -6.55 7.87 -17.43
C GLY A 98 -7.03 9.12 -18.15
N ASN A 99 -7.85 9.91 -17.49
CA ASN A 99 -8.28 11.24 -17.97
C ASN A 99 -7.24 12.34 -17.65
N THR A 100 -6.25 12.04 -16.81
CA THR A 100 -5.14 12.95 -16.42
C THR A 100 -3.81 12.23 -16.45
N ILE A 101 -2.73 12.96 -16.74
CA ILE A 101 -1.37 12.41 -16.76
C ILE A 101 -0.92 12.02 -15.35
N GLU A 102 -1.33 12.77 -14.33
CA GLU A 102 -1.02 12.48 -12.94
C GLU A 102 -1.70 11.18 -12.50
N GLY A 103 -2.97 10.97 -12.87
CA GLY A 103 -3.69 9.72 -12.62
C GLY A 103 -2.97 8.52 -13.24
N GLN A 104 -2.48 8.65 -14.47
CA GLN A 104 -1.65 7.62 -15.12
C GLN A 104 -0.31 7.42 -14.40
N ALA A 105 0.38 8.50 -14.03
CA ALA A 105 1.66 8.43 -13.33
C ALA A 105 1.56 7.72 -11.97
N PHE A 106 0.53 8.02 -11.16
CA PHE A 106 0.32 7.31 -9.90
C PHE A 106 0.07 5.82 -10.10
N GLN A 107 -0.62 5.45 -11.19
CA GLN A 107 -0.81 4.03 -11.53
C GLN A 107 0.51 3.31 -11.85
N VAL A 108 1.46 3.97 -12.54
CA VAL A 108 2.82 3.46 -12.76
C VAL A 108 3.49 3.19 -11.41
N MET A 109 3.45 4.18 -10.51
CA MET A 109 4.16 4.11 -9.24
C MET A 109 3.58 3.08 -8.28
N ILE A 110 2.26 2.93 -8.23
CA ILE A 110 1.59 1.86 -7.46
C ILE A 110 2.06 0.49 -7.96
N ASP A 111 2.06 0.28 -9.28
CA ASP A 111 2.46 -1.00 -9.85
C ASP A 111 3.96 -1.26 -9.66
N ASN A 112 4.80 -0.23 -9.68
CA ASN A 112 6.21 -0.35 -9.34
C ASN A 112 6.42 -0.79 -7.87
N ASN A 113 5.70 -0.18 -6.94
CA ASN A 113 5.76 -0.54 -5.51
C ASN A 113 5.29 -1.98 -5.22
N LEU A 114 4.48 -2.56 -6.12
CA LEU A 114 3.95 -3.93 -6.03
C LEU A 114 4.66 -4.92 -6.98
N ASN A 115 5.68 -4.46 -7.72
CA ASN A 115 6.45 -5.33 -8.60
C ASN A 115 7.13 -6.42 -7.77
N PRO A 116 6.99 -7.73 -8.09
CA PRO A 116 7.69 -8.80 -7.39
C PRO A 116 9.22 -8.66 -7.32
N GLU A 117 9.84 -7.91 -8.23
CA GLU A 117 11.28 -7.60 -8.19
C GLU A 117 11.64 -6.45 -7.23
N VAL A 118 10.63 -5.69 -6.76
CA VAL A 118 10.79 -4.51 -5.90
C VAL A 118 10.22 -4.75 -4.50
N ALA A 119 9.05 -5.38 -4.43
CA ALA A 119 8.27 -5.56 -3.22
C ALA A 119 8.76 -6.78 -2.41
N LEU A 120 8.87 -6.61 -1.09
CA LEU A 120 9.30 -7.67 -0.18
C LEU A 120 8.28 -8.83 -0.09
N TYR A 121 6.98 -8.50 0.05
CA TYR A 121 5.88 -9.48 0.05
C TYR A 121 4.78 -9.00 -0.91
N PRO A 122 4.94 -9.22 -2.23
CA PRO A 122 4.07 -8.63 -3.24
C PRO A 122 2.61 -9.04 -3.08
N TYR A 123 2.35 -10.28 -2.66
CA TYR A 123 0.98 -10.79 -2.47
C TYR A 123 0.24 -10.17 -1.29
N GLU A 124 0.97 -9.72 -0.28
CA GLU A 124 0.44 -9.01 0.90
C GLU A 124 0.58 -7.49 0.76
N LEU A 125 0.87 -7.00 -0.45
CA LEU A 125 1.01 -5.58 -0.79
C LEU A 125 2.10 -4.86 0.03
N VAL A 126 3.08 -5.61 0.57
CA VAL A 126 4.19 -5.08 1.39
C VAL A 126 5.38 -4.78 0.48
N THR A 127 5.78 -3.51 0.40
CA THR A 127 6.94 -3.11 -0.39
C THR A 127 8.24 -3.30 0.38
N TYR A 128 8.35 -2.83 1.62
CA TYR A 128 9.58 -2.97 2.43
C TYR A 128 9.31 -2.81 3.93
N GLY A 129 10.36 -2.97 4.74
CA GLY A 129 10.29 -2.77 6.20
C GLY A 129 9.42 -3.79 6.93
N GLU A 130 9.30 -5.01 6.40
CA GLU A 130 8.46 -6.13 6.88
C GLU A 130 6.94 -5.89 6.88
N THR A 131 6.48 -4.66 7.05
CA THR A 131 5.06 -4.29 7.21
C THR A 131 4.65 -3.07 6.38
N GLY A 132 5.57 -2.38 5.70
CA GLY A 132 5.29 -1.19 4.90
C GLY A 132 4.46 -1.52 3.67
N GLN A 133 3.16 -1.24 3.73
CA GLN A 133 2.16 -1.64 2.73
C GLN A 133 1.69 -0.50 1.85
N VAL A 134 1.45 -0.80 0.57
CA VAL A 134 0.93 0.15 -0.42
C VAL A 134 -0.54 0.51 -0.15
N MET A 135 -1.34 -0.50 0.21
CA MET A 135 -2.70 -0.42 0.77
C MET A 135 -3.02 -1.74 1.50
N GLN A 136 -4.18 -1.83 2.14
CA GLN A 136 -4.50 -2.97 3.04
C GLN A 136 -4.87 -4.24 2.28
N ASN A 137 -5.56 -4.12 1.13
CA ASN A 137 -6.08 -5.26 0.39
C ASN A 137 -6.20 -4.99 -1.11
N TRP A 138 -6.40 -6.05 -1.88
CA TRP A 138 -6.51 -6.00 -3.34
C TRP A 138 -7.81 -5.35 -3.84
N MET A 139 -8.88 -5.32 -3.02
CA MET A 139 -10.08 -4.54 -3.38
C MET A 139 -9.75 -3.04 -3.46
N GLN A 140 -9.00 -2.53 -2.48
CA GLN A 140 -8.54 -1.14 -2.46
C GLN A 140 -7.63 -0.82 -3.65
N TYR A 141 -6.75 -1.74 -4.05
CA TYR A 141 -5.94 -1.59 -5.27
C TYR A 141 -6.81 -1.27 -6.49
N HIS A 142 -7.81 -2.11 -6.79
CA HIS A 142 -8.67 -1.91 -7.95
C HIS A 142 -9.48 -0.62 -7.88
N LEU A 143 -10.03 -0.30 -6.72
CA LEU A 143 -10.81 0.91 -6.52
C LEU A 143 -9.94 2.17 -6.71
N ILE A 144 -8.75 2.21 -6.12
CA ILE A 144 -7.79 3.31 -6.30
C ILE A 144 -7.43 3.47 -7.77
N LYS A 145 -7.04 2.38 -8.45
CA LYS A 145 -6.69 2.42 -9.89
C LYS A 145 -7.87 2.95 -10.71
N LYS A 146 -9.11 2.54 -10.41
CA LYS A 146 -10.29 3.03 -11.11
C LYS A 146 -10.58 4.51 -10.85
N TYR A 147 -10.39 5.00 -9.62
CA TYR A 147 -10.49 6.43 -9.32
C TYR A 147 -9.45 7.25 -10.08
N LEU A 148 -8.20 6.78 -10.12
CA LEU A 148 -7.11 7.42 -10.86
C LEU A 148 -7.35 7.42 -12.38
N GLU A 149 -8.02 6.39 -12.90
CA GLU A 149 -8.42 6.33 -14.31
C GLU A 149 -9.45 7.43 -14.64
N ILE A 150 -10.49 7.58 -13.81
CA ILE A 150 -11.63 8.44 -14.17
C ILE A 150 -11.50 9.88 -13.69
N MET A 151 -10.61 10.17 -12.74
CA MET A 151 -10.49 11.51 -12.16
C MET A 151 -10.16 12.56 -13.21
N ASN A 152 -10.71 13.76 -13.06
CA ASN A 152 -10.35 14.90 -13.90
C ASN A 152 -9.36 15.85 -13.18
N GLY A 153 -8.91 16.89 -13.89
CA GLY A 153 -7.95 17.88 -13.38
C GLY A 153 -8.47 18.78 -12.25
N GLU A 154 -9.77 18.77 -11.96
CA GLU A 154 -10.39 19.56 -10.87
C GLU A 154 -10.88 18.67 -9.72
N GLN A 155 -10.29 17.48 -9.60
CA GLN A 155 -10.59 16.54 -8.53
C GLN A 155 -9.33 16.13 -7.78
N THR A 156 -9.54 15.76 -6.52
CA THR A 156 -8.52 15.15 -5.65
C THR A 156 -9.06 13.85 -5.09
N LEU A 157 -8.31 12.76 -5.28
CA LEU A 157 -8.58 11.49 -4.63
C LEU A 157 -8.07 11.54 -3.19
N VAL A 158 -8.96 11.25 -2.23
CA VAL A 158 -8.59 11.13 -0.81
C VAL A 158 -8.47 9.66 -0.45
N VAL A 159 -7.30 9.25 0.03
CA VAL A 159 -7.01 7.89 0.48
C VAL A 159 -6.66 7.90 1.96
N MET A 160 -7.42 7.12 2.74
CA MET A 160 -7.27 7.01 4.19
C MET A 160 -6.79 5.62 4.55
N SER A 161 -5.52 5.48 4.91
CA SER A 161 -4.88 4.21 5.22
C SER A 161 -5.16 3.15 4.14
N GLY A 162 -4.97 3.50 2.87
CA GLY A 162 -5.27 2.63 1.73
C GLY A 162 -6.75 2.57 1.31
N HIS A 163 -7.72 2.99 2.13
CA HIS A 163 -9.10 3.09 1.70
C HIS A 163 -9.31 4.32 0.79
N PRO A 164 -9.75 4.17 -0.46
CA PRO A 164 -10.11 5.30 -1.30
C PRO A 164 -11.47 5.85 -0.87
N LEU A 165 -11.47 6.94 -0.10
CA LEU A 165 -12.70 7.61 0.35
C LEU A 165 -13.49 8.16 -0.84
N GLY A 166 -12.77 8.61 -1.89
CA GLY A 166 -13.37 9.01 -3.16
C GLY A 166 -12.75 10.27 -3.75
N LEU A 167 -13.37 10.75 -4.83
CA LEU A 167 -12.99 11.97 -5.53
C LEU A 167 -13.78 13.17 -5.01
N PHE A 168 -13.06 14.24 -4.65
CA PHE A 168 -13.63 15.49 -4.17
C PHE A 168 -13.26 16.62 -5.12
N LYS A 169 -14.16 17.58 -5.30
CA LYS A 169 -13.89 18.78 -6.11
C LYS A 169 -12.72 19.56 -5.49
N SER A 170 -11.76 19.91 -6.34
CA SER A 170 -10.62 20.77 -6.03
C SER A 170 -10.38 21.74 -7.20
N ASN A 171 -9.14 22.18 -7.44
CA ASN A 171 -8.78 23.05 -8.56
C ASN A 171 -7.53 22.49 -9.27
N LEU A 172 -7.18 23.04 -10.44
CA LEU A 172 -6.08 22.55 -11.25
C LEU A 172 -4.73 22.49 -10.51
N GLU A 173 -4.48 23.43 -9.58
CA GLU A 173 -3.23 23.53 -8.80
C GLU A 173 -3.20 22.63 -7.56
N SER A 174 -4.33 22.03 -7.18
CA SER A 174 -4.43 21.15 -6.02
C SER A 174 -3.72 19.81 -6.27
N PRO A 175 -3.18 19.16 -5.22
CA PRO A 175 -2.73 17.78 -5.33
C PRO A 175 -3.83 16.88 -5.89
N ARG A 176 -3.48 16.01 -6.83
CA ARG A 176 -4.40 15.04 -7.42
C ARG A 176 -4.74 13.88 -6.47
N VAL A 177 -3.86 13.59 -5.51
CA VAL A 177 -4.09 12.58 -4.47
C VAL A 177 -3.61 13.13 -3.12
N ILE A 178 -4.40 12.90 -2.07
CA ILE A 178 -4.01 13.10 -0.67
C ILE A 178 -4.09 11.74 0.02
N ILE A 179 -2.98 11.32 0.62
CA ILE A 179 -2.86 10.01 1.28
C ILE A 179 -2.51 10.23 2.75
N THR A 180 -3.25 9.56 3.64
CA THR A 180 -2.84 9.35 5.02
C THR A 180 -2.62 7.86 5.25
N ASN A 181 -1.68 7.48 6.12
CA ASN A 181 -1.44 6.10 6.49
C ASN A 181 -1.19 6.02 8.00
N GLY A 182 -2.00 5.22 8.71
CA GLY A 182 -1.76 4.91 10.12
C GLY A 182 -1.87 6.10 11.06
N LEU A 183 -2.66 7.12 10.73
CA LEU A 183 -2.93 8.22 11.65
C LEU A 183 -3.85 7.73 12.78
N MET A 184 -3.28 7.58 13.97
CA MET A 184 -3.96 7.09 15.17
C MET A 184 -4.17 8.21 16.18
N VAL A 185 -5.22 8.11 16.99
CA VAL A 185 -5.37 8.97 18.18
C VAL A 185 -4.30 8.55 19.18
N GLY A 186 -3.57 9.52 19.77
CA GLY A 186 -2.35 9.25 20.56
C GLY A 186 -2.48 8.20 21.66
N LEU A 187 -3.64 8.05 22.31
CA LEU A 187 -3.88 6.99 23.30
C LEU A 187 -3.77 5.58 22.70
N TYR A 188 -4.13 5.43 21.42
CA TYR A 188 -4.12 4.18 20.66
C TYR A 188 -2.95 4.09 19.67
N ASP A 189 -2.07 5.08 19.64
CA ASP A 189 -0.86 5.09 18.80
C ASP A 189 0.25 4.24 19.45
N ASN A 190 -0.03 2.95 19.56
CA ASN A 190 0.85 1.93 20.10
C ASN A 190 0.66 0.63 19.30
N LEU A 191 1.55 -0.34 19.49
CA LEU A 191 1.57 -1.56 18.66
C LEU A 191 0.27 -2.38 18.76
N GLU A 192 -0.28 -2.53 19.97
CA GLU A 192 -1.54 -3.26 20.20
C GLU A 192 -2.71 -2.57 19.50
N GLY A 193 -2.87 -1.26 19.73
CA GLY A 193 -3.91 -0.44 19.11
C GLY A 193 -3.82 -0.43 17.59
N PHE A 194 -2.60 -0.31 17.04
CA PHE A 194 -2.36 -0.38 15.60
C PHE A 194 -2.67 -1.77 15.03
N ASN A 195 -2.21 -2.86 15.68
CA ASN A 195 -2.43 -4.22 15.21
C ASN A 195 -3.92 -4.57 15.18
N ARG A 196 -4.68 -4.14 16.18
CA ARG A 196 -6.13 -4.24 16.23
C ARG A 196 -6.80 -3.46 15.09
N ALA A 197 -6.44 -2.19 14.90
CA ALA A 197 -6.99 -1.35 13.83
C ALA A 197 -6.66 -1.87 12.42
N ALA A 198 -5.46 -2.41 12.22
CA ALA A 198 -5.05 -3.01 10.96
C ALA A 198 -5.80 -4.32 10.67
N ALA A 199 -6.04 -5.16 11.70
CA ALA A 199 -6.85 -6.38 11.55
C ALA A 199 -8.32 -6.06 11.23
N LEU A 200 -8.86 -4.99 11.80
CA LEU A 200 -10.22 -4.48 11.52
C LEU A 200 -10.37 -3.85 10.13
N GLY A 201 -9.28 -3.63 9.38
CA GLY A 201 -9.33 -3.02 8.05
C GLY A 201 -9.49 -1.49 8.08
N VAL A 202 -9.05 -0.82 9.16
CA VAL A 202 -9.20 0.63 9.35
C VAL A 202 -7.87 1.39 9.53
N ALA A 203 -6.74 0.69 9.56
CA ALA A 203 -5.40 1.29 9.60
C ALA A 203 -4.42 0.54 8.69
N ASN A 204 -3.48 1.27 8.12
CA ASN A 204 -2.43 0.75 7.23
C ASN A 204 -1.09 1.36 7.60
N TYR A 205 -0.05 0.54 7.72
CA TYR A 205 1.31 1.05 7.92
C TYR A 205 1.93 1.29 6.55
N GLY A 206 1.85 2.52 6.06
CA GLY A 206 2.40 2.89 4.75
C GLY A 206 3.92 3.11 4.77
N GLN A 207 4.53 3.07 5.95
CA GLN A 207 5.87 3.56 6.18
C GLN A 207 6.13 4.92 5.48
N MET A 208 7.29 5.13 4.83
CA MET A 208 7.55 6.40 4.12
C MET A 208 7.09 6.35 2.66
N THR A 209 7.62 5.40 1.88
CA THR A 209 7.46 5.39 0.42
C THR A 209 6.62 4.21 -0.09
N ALA A 210 6.25 3.26 0.78
CA ALA A 210 5.38 2.14 0.41
C ALA A 210 3.95 2.63 0.17
N GLY A 211 3.32 3.18 1.21
CA GLY A 211 1.98 3.78 1.14
C GLY A 211 1.94 5.16 0.50
N GLY A 212 3.10 5.78 0.23
CA GLY A 212 3.23 7.00 -0.56
C GLY A 212 3.44 6.77 -2.06
N TRP A 213 3.50 5.50 -2.50
CA TRP A 213 3.64 5.09 -3.91
C TRP A 213 4.85 5.72 -4.59
N MET A 214 6.04 5.56 -4.00
CA MET A 214 7.25 6.19 -4.51
C MET A 214 8.53 5.45 -4.10
N TYR A 215 8.44 4.15 -3.86
CA TYR A 215 9.61 3.32 -3.57
C TYR A 215 10.29 2.91 -4.88
N ILE A 216 11.62 2.99 -4.92
CA ILE A 216 12.43 2.79 -6.13
C ILE A 216 13.52 1.72 -5.93
N GLY A 217 13.33 0.82 -4.97
CA GLY A 217 14.34 -0.16 -4.59
C GLY A 217 15.43 0.40 -3.67
N PRO A 218 16.55 -0.33 -3.51
CA PRO A 218 17.54 -0.05 -2.48
C PRO A 218 18.44 1.16 -2.78
N GLN A 219 18.38 1.75 -3.98
CA GLN A 219 19.25 2.86 -4.37
C GLN A 219 19.21 4.04 -3.38
N GLY A 220 18.02 4.33 -2.83
CA GLY A 220 17.87 5.39 -1.83
C GLY A 220 18.71 5.17 -0.57
N ILE A 221 18.66 3.95 0.00
CA ILE A 221 19.42 3.63 1.22
C ILE A 221 20.92 3.49 0.93
N VAL A 222 21.30 2.98 -0.23
CA VAL A 222 22.71 2.90 -0.65
C VAL A 222 23.34 4.29 -0.70
N HIS A 223 22.66 5.27 -1.32
CA HIS A 223 23.15 6.65 -1.37
C HIS A 223 23.20 7.30 0.03
N GLY A 224 22.20 7.03 0.87
CA GLY A 224 22.17 7.48 2.26
C GLY A 224 23.36 6.95 3.06
N THR A 225 23.57 5.63 3.09
CA THR A 225 24.67 4.98 3.80
C THR A 225 26.03 5.47 3.29
N TYR A 226 26.20 5.60 1.96
CA TYR A 226 27.41 6.20 1.37
C TYR A 226 27.70 7.59 1.96
N SER A 227 26.69 8.47 1.97
CA SER A 227 26.82 9.84 2.50
C SER A 227 27.10 9.84 4.00
N THR A 228 26.47 8.94 4.76
CA THR A 228 26.71 8.80 6.21
C THR A 228 28.15 8.40 6.50
N LEU A 229 28.70 7.42 5.79
CA LEU A 229 30.06 6.96 6.00
C LEU A 229 31.09 8.05 5.67
N LEU A 230 30.90 8.78 4.56
CA LEU A 230 31.79 9.89 4.21
C LEU A 230 31.76 11.00 5.27
N ASN A 231 30.58 11.38 5.76
CA ASN A 231 30.47 12.42 6.79
C ASN A 231 31.00 11.94 8.14
N ALA A 232 30.82 10.67 8.51
CA ALA A 232 31.44 10.09 9.68
C ALA A 232 32.97 10.15 9.59
N GLY A 233 33.55 9.82 8.42
CA GLY A 233 34.98 9.96 8.17
C GLY A 233 35.48 11.39 8.36
N ARG A 234 34.79 12.38 7.79
CA ARG A 234 35.13 13.79 7.95
C ARG A 234 35.07 14.24 9.41
N LEU A 235 33.96 13.94 10.10
CA LEU A 235 33.69 14.43 11.45
C LEU A 235 34.49 13.72 12.53
N LYS A 236 34.75 12.42 12.39
CA LYS A 236 35.33 11.59 13.45
C LYS A 236 36.77 11.20 13.20
N LEU A 237 37.21 11.15 11.94
CA LEU A 237 38.57 10.80 11.56
C LEU A 237 39.36 11.99 10.99
N GLY A 238 38.73 13.16 10.87
CA GLY A 238 39.35 14.38 10.35
C GLY A 238 39.76 14.29 8.87
N ILE A 239 39.09 13.43 8.10
CA ILE A 239 39.39 13.23 6.68
C ILE A 239 38.98 14.47 5.89
N ASP A 240 39.85 14.96 5.02
CA ASP A 240 39.57 16.13 4.16
C ASP A 240 38.36 15.84 3.25
N PRO A 241 37.47 16.81 3.00
CA PRO A 241 36.34 16.63 2.10
C PRO A 241 36.68 16.14 0.68
N LYS A 242 37.93 16.34 0.22
CA LYS A 242 38.46 15.90 -1.08
C LYS A 242 39.05 14.49 -1.07
N ASP A 243 39.28 13.92 0.11
CA ASP A 243 39.83 12.58 0.28
C ASP A 243 38.73 11.52 0.48
N ASP A 244 39.13 10.25 0.51
CA ASP A 244 38.25 9.09 0.69
C ASP A 244 38.57 8.28 1.96
N LEU A 245 37.83 7.19 2.16
CA LEU A 245 37.97 6.30 3.32
C LEU A 245 39.02 5.19 3.10
N ARG A 246 39.91 5.29 2.10
CA ARG A 246 40.90 4.22 1.84
C ARG A 246 41.75 3.94 3.08
N GLY A 247 41.92 2.65 3.39
CA GLY A 247 42.67 2.19 4.56
C GLY A 247 41.95 2.37 5.90
N LYS A 248 40.67 2.78 5.91
CA LYS A 248 39.87 2.88 7.13
C LYS A 248 38.94 1.66 7.24
N PRO A 249 39.12 0.76 8.22
CA PRO A 249 38.22 -0.37 8.41
C PRO A 249 36.84 0.12 8.85
N PHE A 250 35.78 -0.45 8.26
CA PHE A 250 34.40 -0.25 8.68
C PHE A 250 33.82 -1.58 9.14
N VAL A 251 33.35 -1.62 10.39
CA VAL A 251 32.72 -2.79 10.99
C VAL A 251 31.25 -2.49 11.21
N SER A 252 30.39 -3.37 10.72
CA SER A 252 28.93 -3.26 10.85
C SER A 252 28.30 -4.64 10.91
N SER A 253 27.00 -4.69 11.19
CA SER A 253 26.21 -5.92 11.31
C SER A 253 24.81 -5.69 10.77
N GLY A 254 24.20 -6.73 10.21
CA GLY A 254 22.88 -6.67 9.58
C GLY A 254 22.96 -6.49 8.07
N LEU A 255 22.88 -7.60 7.34
CA LEU A 255 22.78 -7.63 5.88
C LEU A 255 21.33 -7.99 5.49
N GLY A 256 20.40 -7.16 5.97
CA GLY A 256 18.99 -7.24 5.61
C GLY A 256 18.73 -6.78 4.17
N GLY A 257 17.55 -6.23 3.91
CA GLY A 257 17.17 -5.71 2.59
C GLY A 257 18.07 -4.60 2.05
#